data_AF-A0A9W4T785-F1
#
_entry.id   AF-A0A9W4T785-F1
#
_cell.length_a   1.000
_cell.length_b   1.000
_cell.length_c   1.000
_cell.angle_alpha   90.00
_cell.angle_beta   90.00
_cell.angle_gamma   90.00
#
_symmetry.space_group_name_H-M   'P 1'
#
loop_
_entity.id
_entity.type
_entity.pdbx_description
1 polymer ?
#
loop_
_entity_poly.entity_id
_entity_poly.type
_entity_poly.pdbx_seq_one_letter_code
_entity_poly.pdbx_strand_id
1 'polypeptide(L)' 'MGKGKELMEFQKGAILYGHRLSHSCRKIAETVECGSSAVSTCIRRYKATGFTDI' A
#
# COMPACT_ATOMS: atom_id res chain seq x y z
N MET A 1 -9.19 -12.10 -15.96
CA MET A 1 -8.66 -10.93 -15.21
C MET A 1 -9.27 -10.95 -13.82
N GLY A 2 -8.55 -11.50 -12.84
CA GLY A 2 -9.07 -11.64 -11.48
C GLY A 2 -9.29 -10.26 -10.86
N LYS A 3 -10.46 -10.07 -10.24
CA LYS A 3 -10.75 -8.86 -9.45
C LYS A 3 -9.67 -8.76 -8.37
N GLY A 4 -8.78 -7.79 -8.50
CA GLY A 4 -7.76 -7.53 -7.49
C GLY A 4 -8.48 -7.27 -6.18
N LYS A 5 -8.24 -8.10 -5.16
CA LYS A 5 -8.76 -7.86 -3.82
C LYS A 5 -8.39 -6.43 -3.44
N GLU A 6 -9.40 -5.61 -3.19
CA GLU A 6 -9.17 -4.27 -2.70
C GLU A 6 -8.44 -4.35 -1.37
N LEU A 7 -7.40 -3.52 -1.20
CA LEU A 7 -6.66 -3.47 0.06
C LEU A 7 -7.62 -3.01 1.16
N MET A 8 -7.64 -3.72 2.29
CA MET A 8 -8.38 -3.28 3.46
C MET A 8 -7.79 -1.98 4.01
N GLU A 9 -8.59 -1.14 4.69
CA GLU A 9 -8.13 0.14 5.24
C GLU A 9 -6.90 -0.04 6.15
N PHE A 10 -6.90 -1.07 7.00
CA PHE A 10 -5.74 -1.45 7.82
C PHE A 10 -4.47 -1.68 6.98
N GLN A 11 -4.60 -2.35 5.84
CA GLN A 11 -3.48 -2.63 4.95
C GLN A 11 -2.94 -1.35 4.30
N LYS A 12 -3.82 -0.43 3.91
CA LYS A 12 -3.44 0.86 3.34
C LYS A 12 -2.71 1.72 4.37
N GLY A 13 -3.20 1.77 5.60
CA GLY A 13 -2.53 2.44 6.72
C GLY A 13 -1.12 1.89 6.96
N ALA A 14 -0.97 0.56 7.01
CA ALA A 14 0.33 -0.09 7.18
C ALA A 14 1.28 0.16 6.00
N ILE A 15 0.75 0.21 4.77
CA ILE A 15 1.53 0.58 3.57
C ILE A 15 2.07 2.00 3.66
N LEU A 16 1.21 2.95 4.04
CA LEU A 16 1.61 4.36 4.18
C LEU A 16 2.60 4.55 5.33
N TYR A 17 2.38 3.87 6.44
CA TYR A 17 3.30 3.88 7.59
C TYR A 17 4.68 3.35 7.21
N GLY A 18 4.74 2.17 6.55
CA GLY A 18 5.99 1.61 6.05
C GLY A 18 6.67 2.51 5.01
N HIS A 19 5.90 3.18 4.15
CA HIS A 19 6.43 4.12 3.17
C HIS A 19 7.08 5.34 3.85
N ARG A 20 6.45 5.90 4.90
CA ARG A 20 7.01 7.01 5.69
C ARG A 20 8.30 6.63 6.41
N LEU A 21 8.43 5.37 6.82
CA LEU A 21 9.66 4.81 7.40
C LEU A 21 10.72 4.45 6.35
N SER A 22 10.50 4.79 5.07
CA SER A 22 11.40 4.47 3.95
C SER A 22 11.64 2.96 3.79
N HIS A 23 10.69 2.12 4.20
CA HIS A 23 10.77 0.68 3.94
C HIS A 23 10.59 0.40 2.44
N SER A 24 11.29 -0.62 1.94
CA SER A 24 11.10 -1.10 0.57
C SER A 24 9.69 -1.69 0.38
N CYS A 25 9.11 -1.53 -0.80
CA CYS A 25 7.77 -2.06 -1.11
C CYS A 25 7.66 -3.58 -0.84
N ARG A 26 8.75 -4.34 -1.00
CA ARG A 26 8.81 -5.77 -0.66
C ARG A 26 8.58 -6.04 0.83
N LYS A 27 9.31 -5.31 1.70
CA LYS A 27 9.17 -5.42 3.15
C LYS A 27 7.76 -5.03 3.62
N ILE A 28 7.20 -3.98 3.01
CA ILE A 28 5.82 -3.56 3.28
C ILE A 28 4.83 -4.64 2.85
N ALA A 29 4.99 -5.20 1.66
CA ALA A 29 4.15 -6.28 1.14
C ALA A 29 4.17 -7.52 2.05
N GLU A 30 5.35 -7.90 2.56
CA GLU A 30 5.51 -9.00 3.52
C GLU A 30 4.83 -8.69 4.87
N THR A 31 4.94 -7.45 5.35
CA THR A 31 4.32 -7.01 6.61
C THR A 31 2.79 -7.01 6.55
N VAL A 32 2.24 -6.67 5.39
CA VAL A 32 0.81 -6.44 5.16
C VAL A 32 0.14 -7.66 4.51
N GLU A 33 0.93 -8.70 4.21
CA GLU A 33 0.53 -9.91 3.48
C GLU A 33 -0.25 -9.57 2.20
N CYS A 34 0.31 -8.67 1.39
CA CYS A 34 -0.30 -8.23 0.14
C CYS A 34 0.68 -8.29 -1.04
N GLY A 35 0.17 -8.12 -2.26
CA GLY A 35 1.00 -8.09 -3.46
C GLY A 35 1.83 -6.80 -3.54
N SER A 36 3.11 -6.91 -3.89
CA SER A 36 4.01 -5.76 -4.10
C SER A 36 3.48 -4.76 -5.15
N SER A 37 2.77 -5.24 -6.17
CA SER A 37 2.08 -4.40 -7.15
C SER A 37 0.94 -3.56 -6.54
N ALA A 38 0.25 -4.10 -5.54
CA ALA A 38 -0.81 -3.39 -4.81
C ALA A 38 -0.20 -2.29 -3.93
N VAL A 39 0.90 -2.58 -3.23
CA VAL A 39 1.68 -1.60 -2.45
C VAL A 39 2.11 -0.42 -3.33
N SER A 40 2.75 -0.69 -4.47
CA SER A 40 3.20 0.34 -5.40
C SER A 40 2.05 1.18 -5.95
N THR A 41 0.92 0.55 -6.27
CA THR A 41 -0.28 1.27 -6.73
C THR A 41 -0.85 2.17 -5.64
N CYS A 42 -0.88 1.68 -4.39
CA CYS A 42 -1.37 2.43 -3.24
C CYS A 42 -0.49 3.65 -2.96
N ILE A 43 0.84 3.48 -2.93
CA ILE A 43 1.79 4.59 -2.75
C ILE A 43 1.68 5.60 -3.89
N ARG A 44 1.55 5.14 -5.15
CA ARG A 44 1.39 6.02 -6.30
C ARG A 44 0.12 6.85 -6.21
N ARG A 45 -1.01 6.23 -5.83
CA ARG A 45 -2.28 6.93 -5.62
C ARG A 45 -2.17 7.94 -4.49
N TYR A 46 -1.57 7.55 -3.36
CA TYR A 46 -1.32 8.46 -2.23
C TYR A 46 -0.53 9.70 -2.64
N LYS A 47 0.54 9.55 -3.41
CA LYS A 47 1.33 10.68 -3.93
C LYS A 47 0.55 11.55 -4.91
N ALA A 48 -0.34 10.95 -5.71
CA ALA A 48 -1.14 11.68 -6.71
C ALA A 48 -2.32 12.43 -6.09
N THR A 49 -2.95 11.89 -5.04
CA THR A 49 -4.12 12.50 -4.41
C THR A 49 -3.79 13.32 -3.17
N GLY A 50 -2.63 13.12 -2.54
CA GLY A 50 -2.25 13.77 -1.28
C GLY A 50 -3.12 13.40 -0.08
N PHE A 51 -4.12 12.53 -0.28
CA PHE A 51 -5.13 12.19 0.71
C PHE A 51 -4.78 10.89 1.43
N THR A 52 -4.78 10.97 2.76
CA THR A 52 -4.55 9.87 3.72
C THR A 52 -5.88 9.27 4.19
N ASP A 53 -6.99 9.58 3.50
CA ASP A 53 -8.32 9.02 3.78
C ASP A 53 -8.49 7.76 2.93
N ILE A 54 -7.85 6.68 3.40
CA ILE A 54 -8.10 5.31 2.94
C ILE A 54 -7.83 4.30 4.05
#